data_AF-A0A970HAV5-F1
#
_entry.id   AF-A0A970HAV5-F1
#
_cell.length_a   1.000
_cell.length_b   1.000
_cell.length_c   1.000
_cell.angle_alpha   90.00
_cell.angle_beta   90.00
_cell.angle_gamma   90.00
#
_symmetry.space_group_name_H-M   'P 1'
#
loop_
_entity.id
_entity.type
_entity.pdbx_description
1 polymer ?
#
loop_
_entity_poly.entity_id
_entity_poly.type
_entity_poly.pdbx_seq_one_letter_code
_entity_poly.pdbx_strand_id
1 'polypeptide(L)'
;MAARFLDAWEGEARLRTYGEAVAEVLAFRESEGESLEMGVDAWRAFARTASLWAARERARTLGVSVIWDCEHAKTPEGYYQIRGGIPYAIAKSLAVAPFADLLWMETKTADLADAREFAEAIHAVYPEKMLAYNLSPSFNWDSTGMSEEEMRRFPEELGKLGFVFNFITYGGHQIDGVAAEEFATSLREEGMLALARLQRKIRLVESPYKTPQTLVGGPRSDAALAACSGRTATTMAMGKGSTQHQHLIQTEVPKKLLAEWLALWTEHHGLALPIAVQLLPHRAGSELLEIALVGSDGGKLANVIFAAIQDRRERNILSVRDQNTFDPELRQKRLMTLIQLWLIHRYRIDSVHYVTPTDDNRRQTAKMKEHGLFTDVNTEVGQIIVADVNAPRIAELLAPDRAALGRLIRKEG
;
A
#
# COMPACT_ATOMS: atom_id res chain seq x y z
N MET A 1 -1.63 59.89 -2.81
CA MET A 1 -0.98 61.16 -2.38
C MET A 1 0.54 61.03 -2.46
N ALA A 2 1.15 59.99 -1.87
CA ALA A 2 2.60 59.74 -1.94
C ALA A 2 3.17 59.61 -3.37
N ALA A 3 2.51 58.89 -4.28
CA ALA A 3 2.97 58.75 -5.68
C ALA A 3 3.09 60.11 -6.41
N ARG A 4 2.10 61.01 -6.24
CA ARG A 4 2.13 62.36 -6.84
C ARG A 4 3.25 63.25 -6.32
N PHE A 5 3.64 63.10 -5.05
CA PHE A 5 4.77 63.83 -4.48
C PHE A 5 6.09 63.35 -5.09
N LEU A 6 6.26 62.03 -5.21
CA LEU A 6 7.46 61.44 -5.82
C LEU A 6 7.62 61.90 -7.27
N ASP A 7 6.55 61.84 -8.07
CA ASP A 7 6.58 62.27 -9.47
C ASP A 7 6.96 63.75 -9.61
N ALA A 8 6.42 64.62 -8.75
CA ALA A 8 6.73 66.04 -8.74
C ALA A 8 8.19 66.29 -8.34
N TRP A 9 8.66 65.62 -7.28
CA TRP A 9 10.03 65.74 -6.82
C TRP A 9 11.03 65.24 -7.88
N GLU A 10 10.76 64.12 -8.55
CA GLU A 10 11.63 63.61 -9.62
C GLU A 10 11.68 64.56 -10.82
N GLY A 11 10.52 65.12 -11.21
CA GLY A 11 10.43 66.12 -12.27
C GLY A 11 11.22 67.40 -11.99
N GLU A 12 11.24 67.86 -10.74
CA GLU A 12 11.98 69.05 -10.32
C GLU A 12 13.47 68.78 -10.06
N ALA A 13 13.80 67.65 -9.43
CA ALA A 13 15.18 67.29 -9.08
C ALA A 13 16.03 66.95 -10.33
N ARG A 14 15.39 66.56 -11.43
CA ARG A 14 16.01 66.24 -12.72
C ARG A 14 17.22 65.32 -12.57
N LEU A 15 16.98 64.19 -11.90
CA LEU A 15 17.99 63.20 -11.56
C LEU A 15 18.80 62.76 -12.78
N ARG A 16 20.13 62.79 -12.63
CA ARG A 16 21.08 62.32 -13.64
C ARG A 16 22.35 61.82 -12.96
N THR A 17 23.12 61.01 -13.65
CA THR A 17 24.45 60.63 -13.16
C THR A 17 25.39 61.84 -13.21
N TYR A 18 26.42 61.87 -12.36
CA TYR A 18 27.40 62.96 -12.38
C TYR A 18 28.07 63.10 -13.76
N GLY A 19 28.36 61.97 -14.41
CA GLY A 19 28.92 61.93 -15.76
C GLY A 19 28.03 62.63 -16.79
N GLU A 20 26.70 62.47 -16.71
CA GLU A 20 25.77 63.16 -17.61
C GLU A 20 25.66 64.65 -17.33
N ALA A 21 25.64 65.04 -16.05
CA ALA A 21 25.60 66.46 -15.69
C ALA A 21 26.77 67.24 -16.30
N VAL A 22 27.98 66.67 -16.24
CA VAL A 22 29.17 67.28 -16.86
C VAL A 22 29.13 67.19 -18.38
N ALA A 23 28.68 66.06 -18.95
CA ALA A 23 28.57 65.88 -20.39
C ALA A 23 27.64 66.90 -21.05
N GLU A 24 26.55 67.27 -20.38
CA GLU A 24 25.60 68.27 -20.87
C GLU A 24 26.21 69.68 -20.90
N VAL A 25 27.00 70.05 -19.89
CA VAL A 25 27.74 71.33 -19.91
C VAL A 25 28.80 71.34 -21.01
N LEU A 26 29.53 70.23 -21.20
CA LEU A 26 30.49 70.10 -22.30
C LEU A 26 29.81 70.23 -23.66
N ALA A 27 28.68 69.54 -23.86
CA ALA A 27 27.90 69.62 -25.09
C ALA A 27 27.36 71.04 -25.36
N PHE A 28 26.92 71.74 -24.32
CA PHE A 28 26.49 73.13 -24.42
C PHE A 28 27.65 74.05 -24.87
N ARG A 29 28.82 73.93 -24.24
CA ARG A 29 30.02 74.70 -24.64
C ARG A 29 30.46 74.43 -26.07
N GLU A 30 30.43 73.16 -26.48
CA GLU A 30 30.70 72.77 -27.87
C GLU A 30 29.71 73.42 -28.83
N SER A 31 28.42 73.48 -28.47
CA SER A 31 27.38 74.13 -29.29
C SER A 31 27.55 75.65 -29.39
N GLU A 32 28.15 76.28 -28.37
CA GLU A 32 28.51 77.70 -28.38
C GLU A 32 29.83 77.97 -29.13
N GLY A 33 30.46 76.94 -29.70
CA GLY A 33 31.68 77.06 -30.50
C GLY A 33 32.98 77.09 -29.69
N GLU A 34 32.94 76.74 -28.40
CA GLU A 34 34.14 76.62 -27.58
C GLU A 34 34.97 75.39 -27.99
N SER A 35 36.30 75.55 -28.04
CA SER A 35 37.22 74.43 -28.26
C SER A 35 37.41 73.65 -26.96
N LEU A 36 36.96 72.39 -26.95
CA LEU A 36 37.08 71.51 -25.79
C LEU A 36 38.42 70.76 -25.76
N GLU A 37 39.11 70.75 -24.63
CA GLU A 37 40.29 69.89 -24.39
C GLU A 37 39.91 68.39 -24.47
N MET A 38 38.69 68.07 -24.05
CA MET A 38 38.13 66.72 -24.06
C MET A 38 36.71 66.78 -24.61
N GLY A 39 36.48 66.11 -25.74
CA GLY A 39 35.15 66.00 -26.32
C GLY A 39 34.19 65.20 -25.43
N VAL A 40 32.89 65.38 -25.69
CA VAL A 40 31.81 64.78 -24.87
C VAL A 40 31.91 63.25 -24.78
N ASP A 41 32.25 62.58 -25.88
CA ASP A 41 32.35 61.11 -25.90
C ASP A 41 33.57 60.59 -25.14
N ALA A 42 34.70 61.30 -25.23
CA ALA A 42 35.90 60.98 -24.44
C ALA A 42 35.62 61.16 -22.94
N TRP A 43 34.87 62.21 -22.56
CA TRP A 43 34.41 62.40 -21.19
C TRP A 43 33.49 61.26 -20.73
N ARG A 44 32.50 60.86 -21.53
CA ARG A 44 31.59 59.76 -21.19
C ARG A 44 32.35 58.45 -20.98
N ALA A 45 33.34 58.15 -21.83
CA ALA A 45 34.18 56.97 -21.68
C ALA A 45 34.98 56.99 -20.36
N PHE A 46 35.60 58.13 -20.04
CA PHE A 46 36.30 58.32 -18.76
C PHE A 46 35.36 58.17 -17.55
N ALA A 47 34.21 58.86 -17.57
CA ALA A 47 33.28 58.89 -16.45
C ALA A 47 32.68 57.52 -16.11
N ARG A 48 32.57 56.59 -17.08
CA ARG A 48 32.07 55.22 -16.85
C ARG A 48 32.94 54.39 -15.90
N THR A 49 34.23 54.72 -15.78
CA THR A 49 35.20 53.95 -14.99
C THR A 49 35.80 54.75 -13.82
N ALA A 50 35.50 56.05 -13.73
CA ALA A 50 36.02 56.93 -12.70
C ALA A 50 35.23 56.84 -11.40
N SER A 51 35.93 56.99 -10.26
CA SER A 51 35.27 57.31 -9.00
C SER A 51 34.67 58.72 -9.05
N LEU A 52 33.68 59.01 -8.19
CA LEU A 52 33.07 60.34 -8.12
C LEU A 52 34.12 61.44 -7.85
N TRP A 53 35.13 61.15 -7.03
CA TRP A 53 36.21 62.08 -6.73
C TRP A 53 37.06 62.38 -7.98
N ALA A 54 37.50 61.34 -8.71
CA ALA A 54 38.29 61.50 -9.92
C ALA A 54 37.50 62.21 -11.03
N ALA A 55 36.20 61.91 -11.16
CA ALA A 55 35.31 62.59 -12.08
C ALA A 55 35.19 64.09 -11.76
N ARG A 56 35.02 64.45 -10.48
CA ARG A 56 34.97 65.86 -10.04
C ARG A 56 36.29 66.59 -10.29
N GLU A 57 37.41 65.94 -10.02
CA GLU A 57 38.74 66.49 -10.29
C GLU A 57 38.92 66.79 -11.78
N ARG A 58 38.62 65.80 -12.64
CA ARG A 58 38.76 65.96 -14.09
C ARG A 58 37.80 67.00 -14.66
N ALA A 59 36.56 67.06 -14.18
CA ALA A 59 35.61 68.10 -14.59
C ALA A 59 36.16 69.50 -14.26
N ARG A 60 36.80 69.66 -13.09
CA ARG A 60 37.41 70.93 -12.69
C ARG A 60 38.58 71.33 -13.58
N THR A 61 39.43 70.39 -14.01
CA THR A 61 40.53 70.70 -14.93
C THR A 61 40.02 71.15 -16.29
N LEU A 62 38.86 70.63 -16.72
CA LEU A 62 38.16 71.07 -17.94
C LEU A 62 37.39 72.40 -17.74
N GLY A 63 37.52 73.03 -16.57
CA GLY A 63 36.80 74.25 -16.22
C GLY A 63 35.28 74.07 -16.11
N VAL A 64 34.79 72.84 -15.93
CA VAL A 64 33.37 72.54 -15.79
C VAL A 64 33.01 72.40 -14.31
N SER A 65 32.01 73.17 -13.88
CA SER A 65 31.41 73.08 -12.55
C SER A 65 29.92 72.80 -12.68
N VAL A 66 29.44 71.78 -11.99
CA VAL A 66 28.03 71.37 -11.99
C VAL A 66 27.51 71.28 -10.56
N ILE A 67 26.27 71.73 -10.35
CA ILE A 67 25.55 71.49 -9.10
C ILE A 67 24.99 70.07 -9.19
N TRP A 68 25.61 69.15 -8.44
CA TRP A 68 25.20 67.76 -8.38
C TRP A 68 25.38 67.22 -6.97
N ASP A 69 24.32 66.66 -6.42
CA ASP A 69 24.27 66.14 -5.06
C ASP A 69 23.37 64.91 -4.97
N CYS A 70 23.96 63.75 -4.69
CA CYS A 70 23.23 62.51 -4.46
C CYS A 70 22.67 62.36 -3.04
N GLU A 71 23.12 63.15 -2.07
CA GLU A 71 22.64 63.09 -0.68
C GLU A 71 21.18 63.51 -0.59
N HIS A 72 20.80 64.54 -1.35
CA HIS A 72 19.42 65.05 -1.40
C HIS A 72 18.44 64.08 -2.06
N ALA A 73 18.93 63.10 -2.82
CA ALA A 73 18.12 62.11 -3.49
C ALA A 73 17.91 60.81 -2.67
N LYS A 74 18.40 60.75 -1.43
CA LYS A 74 18.27 59.54 -0.62
C LYS A 74 16.82 59.24 -0.28
N THR A 75 16.50 57.96 -0.21
CA THR A 75 15.21 57.50 0.31
C THR A 75 15.12 57.82 1.82
N PRO A 76 13.91 57.77 2.43
CA PRO A 76 13.75 57.95 3.87
C PRO A 76 14.60 57.00 4.72
N GLU A 77 14.89 55.79 4.22
CA GLU A 77 15.76 54.78 4.85
C GLU A 77 17.25 55.10 4.70
N GLY A 78 17.61 56.08 3.88
CA GLY A 78 18.98 56.50 3.61
C GLY A 78 19.64 55.82 2.41
N TYR A 79 18.88 55.14 1.53
CA TYR A 79 19.42 54.51 0.33
C TYR A 79 19.66 55.53 -0.79
N TYR A 80 20.76 55.39 -1.53
CA TYR A 80 21.01 56.21 -2.72
C TYR A 80 20.23 55.68 -3.93
N GLN A 81 19.75 56.60 -4.76
CA GLN A 81 19.21 56.28 -6.08
C GLN A 81 20.36 55.90 -7.01
N ILE A 82 20.15 54.84 -7.80
CA ILE A 82 21.09 54.37 -8.81
C ILE A 82 20.39 54.21 -10.15
N ARG A 83 21.14 54.32 -11.24
CA ARG A 83 20.64 53.93 -12.55
C ARG A 83 20.85 52.44 -12.75
N GLY A 84 19.78 51.67 -12.52
CA GLY A 84 19.73 50.26 -12.89
C GLY A 84 19.77 50.07 -14.41
N GLY A 85 20.04 48.85 -14.85
CA GLY A 85 20.09 48.46 -16.26
C GLY A 85 21.26 47.53 -16.58
N ILE A 86 21.28 47.00 -17.80
CA ILE A 86 22.31 46.08 -18.29
C ILE A 86 23.72 46.66 -18.13
N PRO A 87 24.00 47.94 -18.44
CA PRO A 87 25.34 48.50 -18.23
C PRO A 87 25.82 48.43 -16.78
N TYR A 88 24.91 48.62 -15.81
CA TYR A 88 25.27 48.51 -14.40
C TYR A 88 25.45 47.05 -13.98
N ALA A 89 24.61 46.14 -14.47
CA ALA A 89 24.77 44.70 -14.23
C ALA A 89 26.10 44.17 -14.77
N ILE A 90 26.52 44.58 -15.98
CA ILE A 90 27.84 44.28 -16.55
C ILE A 90 28.95 44.78 -15.63
N ALA A 91 28.90 46.05 -15.22
CA ALA A 91 29.93 46.63 -14.36
C ALA A 91 30.09 45.88 -13.03
N LYS A 92 28.96 45.51 -12.38
CA LYS A 92 29.01 44.71 -11.15
C LYS A 92 29.53 43.29 -11.41
N SER A 93 29.09 42.67 -12.50
CA SER A 93 29.45 41.30 -12.87
C SER A 93 30.94 41.17 -13.22
N LEU A 94 31.51 42.12 -13.96
CA LEU A 94 32.95 42.17 -14.24
C LEU A 94 33.79 42.31 -12.96
N ALA A 95 33.32 43.09 -11.99
CA ALA A 95 34.02 43.26 -10.71
C ALA A 95 34.03 41.97 -9.87
N VAL A 96 32.97 41.16 -9.95
CA VAL A 96 32.87 39.90 -9.20
C VAL A 96 33.38 38.69 -9.97
N ALA A 97 33.60 38.81 -11.29
CA ALA A 97 34.03 37.73 -12.17
C ALA A 97 35.27 36.95 -11.68
N PRO A 98 36.32 37.56 -11.11
CA PRO A 98 37.47 36.82 -10.56
C PRO A 98 37.15 35.95 -9.34
N PHE A 99 36.01 36.19 -8.70
CA PHE A 99 35.63 35.57 -7.42
C PHE A 99 34.44 34.60 -7.54
N ALA A 100 33.91 34.42 -8.74
CA ALA A 100 32.75 33.57 -9.01
C ALA A 100 32.98 32.67 -10.22
N ASP A 101 32.55 31.41 -10.11
CA ASP A 101 32.60 30.44 -11.20
C ASP A 101 31.59 30.78 -12.31
N LEU A 102 30.37 31.18 -11.90
CA LEU A 102 29.29 31.60 -12.80
C LEU A 102 28.80 33.01 -12.47
N LEU A 103 28.35 33.72 -13.50
CA LEU A 103 27.69 35.01 -13.37
C LEU A 103 26.23 34.92 -13.82
N TRP A 104 25.35 35.63 -13.13
CA TRP A 104 23.93 35.69 -13.44
C TRP A 104 23.44 37.13 -13.27
N MET A 105 22.83 37.66 -14.33
CA MET A 105 22.06 38.90 -14.32
C MET A 105 20.57 38.57 -14.21
N GLU A 106 19.91 39.08 -13.17
CA GLU A 106 18.45 38.98 -13.07
C GLU A 106 17.79 39.82 -14.18
N THR A 107 16.77 39.24 -14.83
CA THR A 107 16.05 39.88 -15.95
C THR A 107 14.57 40.05 -15.61
N LYS A 108 13.96 41.09 -16.17
CA LYS A 108 12.51 41.35 -16.02
C LYS A 108 11.69 40.63 -17.09
N THR A 109 12.30 40.36 -18.24
CA THR A 109 11.67 39.77 -19.42
C THR A 109 12.61 38.74 -20.04
N ALA A 110 12.05 37.75 -20.73
CA ALA A 110 12.83 36.86 -21.57
C ALA A 110 13.18 37.58 -22.88
N ASP A 111 14.40 38.09 -22.99
CA ASP A 111 14.89 38.80 -24.17
C ASP A 111 16.32 38.33 -24.53
N LEU A 112 16.50 37.80 -25.74
CA LEU A 112 17.80 37.31 -26.21
C LEU A 112 18.79 38.44 -26.53
N ALA A 113 18.32 39.63 -26.89
CA ALA A 113 19.17 40.77 -27.15
C ALA A 113 19.82 41.26 -25.83
N ASP A 114 19.02 41.36 -24.77
CA ASP A 114 19.52 41.71 -23.42
C ASP A 114 20.55 40.68 -22.93
N ALA A 115 20.25 39.39 -23.11
CA ALA A 115 21.15 38.30 -22.74
C ALA A 115 22.47 38.34 -23.54
N ARG A 116 22.39 38.67 -24.84
CA ARG A 116 23.55 38.80 -25.72
C ARG A 116 24.42 40.00 -25.34
N GLU A 117 23.83 41.17 -25.09
CA GLU A 117 24.57 42.36 -24.66
C GLU A 117 25.37 42.05 -23.38
N PHE A 118 24.74 41.39 -22.41
CA PHE A 118 25.41 40.98 -21.18
C PHE A 118 26.54 39.97 -21.46
N ALA A 119 26.25 38.89 -22.19
CA ALA A 119 27.22 37.83 -22.45
C ALA A 119 28.46 38.33 -23.20
N GLU A 120 28.26 39.07 -24.29
CA GLU A 120 29.35 39.62 -25.10
C GLU A 120 30.24 40.55 -24.27
N ALA A 121 29.64 41.39 -23.41
CA ALA A 121 30.40 42.30 -22.56
C ALA A 121 31.23 41.58 -21.48
N ILE A 122 30.70 40.49 -20.90
CA ILE A 122 31.45 39.67 -19.95
C ILE A 122 32.58 38.92 -20.66
N HIS A 123 32.28 38.27 -21.79
CA HIS A 123 33.25 37.46 -22.53
C HIS A 123 34.34 38.29 -23.20
N ALA A 124 34.12 39.58 -23.47
CA ALA A 124 35.16 40.50 -23.92
C ALA A 124 36.32 40.63 -22.91
N VAL A 125 36.06 40.44 -21.61
CA VAL A 125 37.08 40.52 -20.54
C VAL A 125 37.45 39.12 -20.01
N TYR A 126 36.46 38.24 -19.88
CA TYR A 126 36.62 36.88 -19.39
C TYR A 126 35.98 35.87 -20.39
N PRO A 127 36.68 35.51 -21.48
CA PRO A 127 36.11 34.70 -22.57
C PRO A 127 35.57 33.34 -22.15
N GLU A 128 36.12 32.75 -21.09
CA GLU A 128 35.74 31.43 -20.58
C GLU A 128 34.76 31.51 -19.39
N LYS A 129 34.24 32.70 -19.06
CA LYS A 129 33.34 32.86 -17.91
C LYS A 129 31.99 32.20 -18.20
N MET A 130 31.63 31.23 -17.36
CA MET A 130 30.33 30.58 -17.41
C MET A 130 29.22 31.54 -16.95
N LEU A 131 28.07 31.50 -17.63
CA LEU A 131 26.92 32.32 -17.31
C LEU A 131 25.72 31.44 -16.91
N ALA A 132 24.78 32.00 -16.16
CA ALA A 132 23.51 31.37 -15.81
C ALA A 132 22.33 32.32 -16.08
N TYR A 133 21.18 31.74 -16.44
CA TYR A 133 19.98 32.49 -16.82
C TYR A 133 18.72 31.98 -16.10
N ASN A 134 17.95 32.90 -15.53
CA ASN A 134 16.65 32.61 -14.90
C ASN A 134 15.51 32.74 -15.92
N LEU A 135 14.81 31.64 -16.16
CA LEU A 135 13.57 31.58 -16.94
C LEU A 135 12.37 31.76 -15.99
N SER A 136 12.14 32.98 -15.53
CA SER A 136 11.16 33.24 -14.47
C SER A 136 9.74 32.80 -14.87
N PRO A 137 9.03 32.04 -14.00
CA PRO A 137 7.62 31.70 -14.23
C PRO A 137 6.66 32.90 -14.21
N SER A 138 7.09 34.07 -13.70
CA SER A 138 6.28 35.29 -13.74
C SER A 138 6.31 35.99 -15.10
N PHE A 139 7.18 35.55 -16.02
CA PHE A 139 7.16 36.08 -17.38
C PHE A 139 5.93 35.56 -18.09
N ASN A 140 5.16 36.48 -18.67
CA ASN A 140 4.10 36.11 -19.58
C ASN A 140 4.73 35.89 -20.98
N TRP A 141 5.13 34.64 -21.24
CA TRP A 141 5.76 34.23 -22.51
C TRP A 141 4.88 34.54 -23.73
N ASP A 142 3.56 34.35 -23.64
CA ASP A 142 2.63 34.64 -24.75
C ASP A 142 2.54 36.13 -25.08
N SER A 143 2.85 37.01 -24.12
CA SER A 143 2.86 38.46 -24.34
C SER A 143 4.18 39.01 -24.88
N THR A 144 5.21 38.17 -25.01
CA THR A 144 6.53 38.59 -25.54
C THR A 144 6.50 38.87 -27.04
N GLY A 145 5.52 38.32 -27.75
CA GLY A 145 5.47 38.35 -29.21
C GLY A 145 6.34 37.29 -29.88
N MET A 146 7.03 36.43 -29.11
CA MET A 146 7.75 35.28 -29.65
C MET A 146 6.78 34.27 -30.29
N SER A 147 7.19 33.71 -31.42
CA SER A 147 6.59 32.52 -32.00
C SER A 147 6.90 31.28 -31.15
N GLU A 148 6.10 30.22 -31.31
CA GLU A 148 6.36 28.94 -30.63
C GLU A 148 7.75 28.38 -30.95
N GLU A 149 8.25 28.59 -32.18
CA GLU A 149 9.58 28.12 -32.58
C GLU A 149 10.70 28.90 -31.86
N GLU A 150 10.52 30.20 -31.69
CA GLU A 150 11.46 31.03 -30.91
C GLU A 150 11.46 30.60 -29.44
N MET A 151 10.28 30.33 -28.85
CA MET A 151 10.20 29.80 -27.48
C MET A 151 10.90 28.44 -27.33
N ARG A 152 10.71 27.53 -28.30
CA ARG A 152 11.40 26.22 -28.32
C ARG A 152 12.93 26.36 -28.40
N ARG A 153 13.42 27.31 -29.21
CA ARG A 153 14.86 27.53 -29.40
C ARG A 153 15.51 28.41 -28.34
N PHE A 154 14.73 29.16 -27.56
CA PHE A 154 15.26 30.10 -26.57
C PHE A 154 16.34 29.49 -25.64
N PRO A 155 16.17 28.28 -25.07
CA PRO A 155 17.21 27.66 -24.25
C PRO A 155 18.49 27.31 -25.03
N GLU A 156 18.37 26.91 -26.30
CA GLU A 156 19.50 26.62 -27.19
C GLU A 156 20.28 27.90 -27.52
N GLU A 157 19.58 28.99 -27.83
CA GLU A 157 20.18 30.28 -28.13
C GLU A 157 20.92 30.86 -26.92
N LEU A 158 20.38 30.69 -25.70
CA LEU A 158 21.13 31.00 -24.47
C LEU A 158 22.42 30.17 -24.35
N GLY A 159 22.35 28.87 -24.64
CA GLY A 159 23.52 27.99 -24.61
C GLY A 159 24.64 28.45 -25.55
N LYS A 160 24.29 28.93 -26.75
CA LYS A 160 25.25 29.49 -27.73
C LYS A 160 25.98 30.74 -27.23
N LEU A 161 25.38 31.47 -26.30
CA LEU A 161 25.95 32.66 -25.66
C LEU A 161 26.73 32.34 -24.37
N GLY A 162 26.95 31.07 -24.04
CA GLY A 162 27.70 30.66 -22.84
C GLY A 162 26.89 30.62 -21.54
N PHE A 163 25.56 30.67 -21.62
CA PHE A 163 24.68 30.39 -20.48
C PHE A 163 24.53 28.88 -20.28
N VAL A 164 25.38 28.32 -19.42
CA VAL A 164 25.54 26.87 -19.21
C VAL A 164 24.58 26.27 -18.19
N PHE A 165 23.94 27.10 -17.36
CA PHE A 165 22.95 26.67 -16.38
C PHE A 165 21.73 27.59 -16.42
N ASN A 166 20.63 27.08 -16.97
CA ASN A 166 19.39 27.82 -17.18
C ASN A 166 18.26 27.13 -16.42
N PHE A 167 17.49 27.89 -15.65
CA PHE A 167 16.55 27.30 -14.70
C PHE A 167 15.25 28.09 -14.60
N ILE A 168 14.15 27.35 -14.40
CA ILE A 168 12.83 27.91 -14.07
C ILE A 168 12.71 27.90 -12.55
N THR A 169 12.94 29.04 -11.90
CA THR A 169 13.09 29.20 -10.43
C THR A 169 12.07 28.41 -9.61
N TYR A 170 10.79 28.76 -9.71
CA TYR A 170 9.69 28.11 -8.96
C TYR A 170 8.73 27.36 -9.88
N GLY A 171 9.24 26.78 -10.98
CA GLY A 171 8.42 25.98 -11.90
C GLY A 171 7.70 24.81 -11.23
N GLY A 172 8.37 24.17 -10.25
CA GLY A 172 7.78 23.10 -9.43
C GLY A 172 6.53 23.53 -8.65
N HIS A 173 6.53 24.76 -8.09
CA HIS A 173 5.37 25.30 -7.37
C HIS A 173 4.19 25.54 -8.31
N GLN A 174 4.44 26.04 -9.54
CA GLN A 174 3.39 26.28 -10.51
C GLN A 174 2.70 24.98 -10.95
N ILE A 175 3.47 23.92 -11.23
CA ILE A 175 2.90 22.63 -11.64
C ILE A 175 2.16 21.93 -10.49
N ASP A 176 2.61 22.10 -9.24
CA ASP A 176 1.94 21.56 -8.05
C ASP A 176 0.56 22.18 -7.86
N GLY A 177 0.47 23.52 -7.92
CA GLY A 177 -0.79 24.24 -7.81
C GLY A 177 -1.80 23.81 -8.87
N VAL A 178 -1.41 23.81 -10.15
CA VAL A 178 -2.30 23.38 -11.25
C VAL A 178 -2.73 21.92 -11.10
N ALA A 179 -1.80 21.01 -10.76
CA ALA A 179 -2.15 19.60 -10.59
C ALA A 179 -3.15 19.37 -9.44
N ALA A 180 -2.99 20.10 -8.32
CA ALA A 180 -3.90 20.05 -7.20
C ALA A 180 -5.28 20.63 -7.54
N GLU A 181 -5.33 21.78 -8.22
CA GLU A 181 -6.57 22.43 -8.67
C GLU A 181 -7.37 21.54 -9.63
N GLU A 182 -6.71 20.97 -10.65
CA GLU A 182 -7.33 20.05 -11.61
C GLU A 182 -7.88 18.80 -10.91
N PHE A 183 -7.07 18.17 -10.05
CA PHE A 183 -7.46 16.93 -9.39
C PHE A 183 -8.57 17.12 -8.36
N ALA A 184 -8.47 18.17 -7.53
CA ALA A 184 -9.51 18.48 -6.53
C ALA A 184 -10.85 18.82 -7.19
N THR A 185 -10.83 19.59 -8.28
CA THR A 185 -12.04 19.91 -9.06
C THR A 185 -12.66 18.65 -9.65
N SER A 186 -11.86 17.83 -10.34
CA SER A 186 -12.36 16.58 -10.94
C SER A 186 -12.87 15.58 -9.90
N LEU A 187 -12.22 15.48 -8.73
CA LEU A 187 -12.68 14.62 -7.64
C LEU A 187 -14.02 15.09 -7.07
N ARG A 188 -14.23 16.41 -6.94
CA ARG A 188 -15.51 16.99 -6.51
C ARG A 188 -16.64 16.73 -7.51
N GLU A 189 -16.36 16.82 -8.80
CA GLU A 189 -17.37 16.72 -9.86
C GLU A 189 -17.67 15.27 -10.27
N GLU A 190 -16.66 14.40 -10.29
CA GLU A 190 -16.76 13.06 -10.86
C GLU A 190 -16.42 11.93 -9.88
N GLY A 191 -16.08 12.24 -8.63
CA GLY A 191 -15.70 11.25 -7.63
C GLY A 191 -14.53 10.38 -8.09
N MET A 192 -14.63 9.07 -7.90
CA MET A 192 -13.53 8.14 -8.18
C MET A 192 -13.17 7.98 -9.67
N LEU A 193 -14.00 8.51 -10.59
CA LEU A 193 -13.63 8.57 -12.00
C LEU A 193 -12.36 9.43 -12.21
N ALA A 194 -12.17 10.46 -11.38
CA ALA A 194 -10.97 11.30 -11.37
C ALA A 194 -9.70 10.46 -11.14
N LEU A 195 -9.70 9.60 -10.10
CA LEU A 195 -8.58 8.70 -9.83
C LEU A 195 -8.38 7.68 -10.96
N ALA A 196 -9.47 7.13 -11.52
CA ALA A 196 -9.38 6.18 -12.62
C ALA A 196 -8.75 6.83 -13.88
N ARG A 197 -9.08 8.09 -14.18
CA ARG A 197 -8.46 8.86 -15.28
C ARG A 197 -6.98 9.13 -15.01
N LEU A 198 -6.61 9.52 -13.80
CA LEU A 198 -5.21 9.68 -13.40
C LEU A 198 -4.43 8.37 -13.58
N GLN A 199 -4.97 7.25 -13.10
CA GLN A 199 -4.35 5.93 -13.26
C GLN A 199 -4.25 5.50 -14.73
N ARG A 200 -5.22 5.85 -15.59
CA ARG A 200 -5.13 5.62 -17.05
C ARG A 200 -3.98 6.41 -17.66
N LYS A 201 -3.83 7.69 -17.31
CA LYS A 201 -2.72 8.55 -17.77
C LYS A 201 -1.37 7.98 -17.32
N ILE A 202 -1.26 7.61 -16.04
CA ILE A 202 -0.05 6.96 -15.46
C ILE A 202 0.33 5.69 -16.24
N ARG A 203 -0.65 4.83 -16.58
CA ARG A 203 -0.39 3.63 -17.41
C ARG A 203 0.00 3.97 -18.84
N LEU A 204 -0.65 4.96 -19.46
CA LEU A 204 -0.43 5.34 -20.86
C LEU A 204 1.00 5.84 -21.12
N VAL A 205 1.54 6.67 -20.22
CA VAL A 205 2.92 7.19 -20.33
C VAL A 205 3.96 6.29 -19.64
N GLU A 206 3.55 5.09 -19.23
CA GLU A 206 4.37 4.13 -18.48
C GLU A 206 5.06 4.69 -17.23
N SER A 207 4.46 5.69 -16.58
CA SER A 207 5.04 6.35 -15.40
C SER A 207 5.33 5.36 -14.27
N PRO A 208 6.47 5.49 -13.56
CA PRO A 208 6.82 4.60 -12.46
C PRO A 208 5.86 4.71 -11.26
N TYR A 209 5.05 5.79 -11.20
CA TYR A 209 3.95 5.93 -10.24
C TYR A 209 2.85 4.87 -10.40
N LYS A 210 2.85 4.08 -11.48
CA LYS A 210 1.93 2.93 -11.66
C LYS A 210 2.12 1.84 -10.60
N THR A 211 3.32 1.74 -10.04
CA THR A 211 3.70 0.81 -8.97
C THR A 211 4.32 1.59 -7.82
N PRO A 212 3.52 2.33 -7.02
CA PRO A 212 4.03 3.29 -6.05
C PRO A 212 4.90 2.63 -4.97
N GLN A 213 4.59 1.39 -4.57
CA GLN A 213 5.41 0.63 -3.62
C GLN A 213 6.82 0.32 -4.17
N THR A 214 6.92 0.03 -5.47
CA THR A 214 8.21 -0.17 -6.15
C THR A 214 8.96 1.13 -6.31
N LEU A 215 8.26 2.21 -6.70
CA LEU A 215 8.83 3.54 -6.87
C LEU A 215 9.55 4.04 -5.61
N VAL A 216 8.95 3.83 -4.44
CA VAL A 216 9.56 4.20 -3.14
C VAL A 216 10.61 3.20 -2.64
N GLY A 217 11.01 2.23 -3.47
CA GLY A 217 12.08 1.29 -3.17
C GLY A 217 11.67 0.06 -2.36
N GLY A 218 10.39 -0.34 -2.38
CA GLY A 218 9.88 -1.53 -1.70
C GLY A 218 10.74 -2.79 -1.88
N PRO A 219 11.17 -3.17 -3.10
CA PRO A 219 12.04 -4.33 -3.31
C PRO A 219 13.37 -4.26 -2.55
N ARG A 220 13.97 -3.07 -2.45
CA ARG A 220 15.22 -2.88 -1.70
C ARG A 220 14.99 -3.03 -0.20
N SER A 221 13.85 -2.54 0.31
CA SER A 221 13.47 -2.69 1.72
C SER A 221 13.15 -4.14 2.07
N ASP A 222 12.51 -4.90 1.18
CA ASP A 222 12.29 -6.34 1.37
C ASP A 222 13.61 -7.13 1.36
N ALA A 223 14.53 -6.80 0.44
CA ALA A 223 15.89 -7.36 0.46
C ALA A 223 16.64 -7.03 1.76
N ALA A 224 16.46 -5.82 2.31
CA ALA A 224 17.01 -5.44 3.60
C ALA A 224 16.39 -6.24 4.75
N LEU A 225 15.07 -6.48 4.74
CA LEU A 225 14.40 -7.36 5.72
C LEU A 225 14.96 -8.78 5.67
N ALA A 226 15.14 -9.33 4.47
CA ALA A 226 15.71 -10.64 4.27
C ALA A 226 17.15 -10.73 4.81
N ALA A 227 17.97 -9.71 4.56
CA ALA A 227 19.34 -9.63 5.08
C ALA A 227 19.37 -9.51 6.61
N CYS A 228 18.60 -8.59 7.19
CA CYS A 228 18.57 -8.33 8.63
C CYS A 228 18.03 -9.50 9.46
N SER A 229 17.07 -10.24 8.91
CA SER A 229 16.49 -11.40 9.61
C SER A 229 17.23 -12.72 9.34
N GLY A 230 18.26 -12.73 8.50
CA GLY A 230 18.82 -13.98 7.99
C GLY A 230 17.75 -14.85 7.30
N ARG A 231 16.77 -14.21 6.64
CA ARG A 231 15.59 -14.83 6.00
C ARG A 231 14.64 -15.57 6.95
N THR A 232 14.63 -15.24 8.24
CA THR A 232 13.72 -15.85 9.24
C THR A 232 12.43 -15.05 9.46
N ALA A 233 12.34 -13.82 8.96
CA ALA A 233 11.11 -13.04 9.02
C ALA A 233 10.02 -13.69 8.15
N THR A 234 8.88 -14.04 8.74
CA THR A 234 7.76 -14.65 8.03
C THR A 234 7.06 -13.64 7.12
N THR A 235 7.21 -13.80 5.80
CA THR A 235 6.53 -12.99 4.77
C THR A 235 5.43 -13.74 4.03
N MET A 236 5.36 -15.06 4.21
CA MET A 236 4.32 -15.91 3.62
C MET A 236 3.21 -16.19 4.63
N ALA A 237 1.96 -16.03 4.21
CA ALA A 237 0.80 -16.49 4.98
C ALA A 237 0.66 -18.02 4.88
N MET A 238 0.17 -18.67 5.95
CA MET A 238 -0.18 -20.10 5.93
C MET A 238 -1.66 -20.27 5.56
N GLY A 239 -1.96 -21.26 4.70
CA GLY A 239 -3.32 -21.66 4.31
C GLY A 239 -3.50 -21.82 2.80
N LYS A 240 -4.12 -22.93 2.37
CA LYS A 240 -4.53 -23.15 0.97
C LYS A 240 -5.91 -22.50 0.77
N GLY A 241 -5.92 -21.19 0.58
CA GLY A 241 -7.17 -20.43 0.45
C GLY A 241 -7.87 -20.20 1.80
N SER A 242 -8.18 -18.93 2.05
CA SER A 242 -9.04 -18.41 3.11
C SER A 242 -10.21 -19.32 3.49
N THR A 243 -10.40 -19.55 4.80
CA THR A 243 -11.63 -19.98 5.52
C THR A 243 -12.40 -21.25 5.10
N GLN A 244 -12.10 -21.92 3.98
CA GLN A 244 -12.94 -23.04 3.50
C GLN A 244 -12.57 -24.43 4.03
N HIS A 245 -11.34 -24.63 4.53
CA HIS A 245 -10.89 -25.93 5.08
C HIS A 245 -10.99 -26.03 6.62
N GLN A 246 -11.63 -25.06 7.27
CA GLN A 246 -11.95 -25.11 8.70
C GLN A 246 -13.25 -25.87 9.03
N HIS A 247 -13.82 -26.56 8.04
CA HIS A 247 -14.91 -27.50 8.27
C HIS A 247 -14.46 -28.92 7.97
N LEU A 248 -14.78 -29.81 8.94
CA LEU A 248 -14.77 -31.28 8.90
C LEU A 248 -13.58 -31.99 9.58
N ILE A 249 -13.48 -31.86 10.92
CA ILE A 249 -13.55 -33.09 11.73
C ILE A 249 -15.04 -33.32 11.95
N GLN A 250 -15.60 -34.34 11.29
CA GLN A 250 -17.02 -34.69 11.39
C GLN A 250 -17.44 -34.75 12.86
N THR A 251 -18.28 -33.80 13.26
CA THR A 251 -19.09 -33.90 14.47
C THR A 251 -20.07 -35.05 14.27
N GLU A 252 -19.69 -36.21 14.79
CA GLU A 252 -20.56 -37.33 15.12
C GLU A 252 -21.10 -38.17 13.94
N VAL A 253 -20.78 -39.47 13.93
CA VAL A 253 -21.31 -40.44 12.94
C VAL A 253 -22.86 -40.38 12.95
N PRO A 254 -23.53 -40.15 11.81
CA PRO A 254 -24.96 -39.91 11.80
C PRO A 254 -25.76 -41.20 12.10
N LYS A 255 -26.92 -41.04 12.76
CA LYS A 255 -27.90 -42.13 12.98
C LYS A 255 -28.36 -42.77 11.66
N LYS A 256 -28.34 -42.00 10.57
CA LYS A 256 -28.67 -42.46 9.22
C LYS A 256 -27.81 -43.66 8.80
N LEU A 257 -26.54 -43.71 9.24
CA LEU A 257 -25.66 -44.83 8.91
C LEU A 257 -26.18 -46.15 9.49
N LEU A 258 -26.61 -46.17 10.76
CA LEU A 258 -27.22 -47.37 11.35
C LEU A 258 -28.55 -47.71 10.65
N ALA A 259 -29.36 -46.71 10.31
CA ALA A 259 -30.61 -46.95 9.58
C ALA A 259 -30.36 -47.63 8.21
N GLU A 260 -29.30 -47.24 7.50
CA GLU A 260 -28.90 -47.89 6.24
C GLU A 260 -28.42 -49.34 6.45
N TRP A 261 -27.70 -49.62 7.55
CA TRP A 261 -27.31 -50.99 7.89
C TRP A 261 -28.50 -51.86 8.27
N LEU A 262 -29.47 -51.28 8.99
CA LEU A 262 -30.70 -51.95 9.35
C LEU A 262 -31.57 -52.24 8.13
N ALA A 263 -31.57 -51.38 7.11
CA ALA A 263 -32.29 -51.65 5.86
C ALA A 263 -31.76 -52.92 5.15
N LEU A 264 -30.44 -53.06 5.04
CA LEU A 264 -29.80 -54.28 4.50
C LEU A 264 -30.15 -55.52 5.34
N TRP A 265 -30.21 -55.34 6.65
CA TRP A 265 -30.55 -56.40 7.59
C TRP A 265 -32.02 -56.84 7.49
N THR A 266 -32.96 -55.89 7.40
CA THR A 266 -34.40 -56.19 7.21
C THR A 266 -34.66 -56.84 5.86
N GLU A 267 -33.98 -56.38 4.80
CA GLU A 267 -34.07 -56.97 3.46
C GLU A 267 -33.63 -58.43 3.47
N HIS A 268 -32.46 -58.73 4.05
CA HIS A 268 -31.95 -60.10 4.12
C HIS A 268 -32.87 -61.05 4.92
N HIS A 269 -33.50 -60.55 6.00
CA HIS A 269 -34.35 -61.35 6.86
C HIS A 269 -35.84 -61.36 6.47
N GLY A 270 -36.21 -60.70 5.36
CA GLY A 270 -37.61 -60.66 4.88
C GLY A 270 -38.56 -59.97 5.86
N LEU A 271 -38.06 -59.03 6.67
CA LEU A 271 -38.85 -58.32 7.67
C LEU A 271 -39.52 -57.11 7.00
N ALA A 272 -40.85 -57.11 6.94
CA ALA A 272 -41.60 -55.94 6.53
C ALA A 272 -41.64 -54.99 7.72
N LEU A 273 -40.96 -53.83 7.63
CA LEU A 273 -41.26 -52.54 8.30
C LEU A 273 -39.99 -51.64 8.37
N PRO A 274 -40.09 -50.32 8.14
CA PRO A 274 -38.97 -49.41 8.38
C PRO A 274 -38.68 -49.28 9.89
N ILE A 275 -37.45 -49.55 10.30
CA ILE A 275 -37.00 -49.38 11.69
C ILE A 275 -36.42 -47.97 11.87
N ALA A 276 -37.00 -47.19 12.77
CA ALA A 276 -36.49 -45.86 13.11
C ALA A 276 -35.40 -45.96 14.21
N VAL A 277 -34.28 -45.25 14.02
CA VAL A 277 -33.20 -45.17 15.02
C VAL A 277 -33.34 -43.89 15.84
N GLN A 278 -33.63 -44.03 17.13
CA GLN A 278 -33.66 -42.95 18.11
C GLN A 278 -32.43 -43.02 19.00
N LEU A 279 -31.82 -41.88 19.31
CA LEU A 279 -30.75 -41.75 20.30
C LEU A 279 -31.05 -40.49 21.11
N LEU A 280 -31.42 -40.68 22.36
CA LEU A 280 -31.91 -39.64 23.27
C LEU A 280 -31.38 -39.90 24.69
N PRO A 281 -31.34 -38.90 25.59
CA PRO A 281 -31.18 -39.17 27.01
C PRO A 281 -32.24 -40.16 27.50
N HIS A 282 -31.84 -41.18 28.26
CA HIS A 282 -32.73 -42.25 28.74
C HIS A 282 -33.90 -41.70 29.58
N ARG A 283 -33.65 -40.62 30.33
CA ARG A 283 -34.64 -39.81 31.04
C ARG A 283 -34.23 -38.34 30.98
N ALA A 284 -35.18 -37.43 31.15
CA ALA A 284 -34.88 -35.99 31.20
C ALA A 284 -33.83 -35.70 32.30
N GLY A 285 -32.73 -35.04 31.92
CA GLY A 285 -31.61 -34.73 32.82
C GLY A 285 -30.67 -35.90 33.14
N SER A 286 -30.79 -37.04 32.45
CA SER A 286 -29.87 -38.17 32.63
C SER A 286 -28.64 -38.06 31.73
N GLU A 287 -27.46 -38.34 32.30
CA GLU A 287 -26.20 -38.56 31.58
C GLU A 287 -26.19 -39.91 30.82
N LEU A 288 -27.15 -40.79 31.09
CA LEU A 288 -27.34 -42.02 30.33
C LEU A 288 -28.07 -41.72 29.03
N LEU A 289 -27.54 -42.23 27.94
CA LEU A 289 -28.17 -42.23 26.63
C LEU A 289 -28.87 -43.56 26.39
N GLU A 290 -29.96 -43.54 25.65
CA GLU A 290 -30.64 -44.71 25.13
C GLU A 290 -30.65 -44.63 23.61
N ILE A 291 -30.02 -45.59 22.95
CA ILE A 291 -30.30 -45.88 21.55
C ILE A 291 -31.45 -46.88 21.49
N ALA A 292 -32.52 -46.53 20.79
CA ALA A 292 -33.71 -47.35 20.65
C ALA A 292 -34.06 -47.53 19.16
N LEU A 293 -34.38 -48.77 18.80
CA LEU A 293 -34.98 -49.11 17.52
C LEU A 293 -36.49 -49.12 17.70
N VAL A 294 -37.21 -48.32 16.92
CA VAL A 294 -38.65 -48.12 17.05
C VAL A 294 -39.37 -48.60 15.80
N GLY A 295 -40.39 -49.42 15.99
CA GLY A 295 -41.27 -49.92 14.92
C GLY A 295 -42.26 -48.85 14.44
N SER A 296 -43.00 -49.16 13.38
CA SER A 296 -44.02 -48.25 12.83
C SER A 296 -45.18 -47.96 13.77
N ASP A 297 -45.44 -48.86 14.72
CA ASP A 297 -46.46 -48.75 15.76
C ASP A 297 -46.00 -47.88 16.95
N GLY A 298 -44.76 -47.37 16.92
CA GLY A 298 -44.14 -46.62 18.01
C GLY A 298 -43.57 -47.51 19.13
N GLY A 299 -43.66 -48.84 19.01
CA GLY A 299 -43.11 -49.79 19.96
C GLY A 299 -41.58 -49.86 19.90
N LYS A 300 -40.92 -50.01 21.07
CA LYS A 300 -39.47 -50.25 21.14
C LYS A 300 -39.17 -51.71 20.78
N LEU A 301 -38.43 -51.92 19.70
CA LEU A 301 -38.02 -53.23 19.20
C LEU A 301 -36.74 -53.74 19.86
N ALA A 302 -35.76 -52.84 20.05
CA ALA A 302 -34.50 -53.11 20.73
C ALA A 302 -33.94 -51.81 21.33
N ASN A 303 -33.13 -51.91 22.38
CA ASN A 303 -32.44 -50.75 22.93
C ASN A 303 -31.07 -51.08 23.52
N VAL A 304 -30.24 -50.05 23.69
CA VAL A 304 -29.04 -50.06 24.53
C VAL A 304 -29.03 -48.78 25.36
N ILE A 305 -28.98 -48.92 26.69
CA ILE A 305 -28.84 -47.82 27.63
C ILE A 305 -27.36 -47.76 28.04
N PHE A 306 -26.70 -46.63 27.83
CA PHE A 306 -25.26 -46.52 28.04
C PHE A 306 -24.82 -45.11 28.43
N ALA A 307 -23.59 -44.99 28.92
CA ALA A 307 -22.84 -43.73 28.95
C ALA A 307 -21.53 -43.90 28.19
N ALA A 308 -21.13 -42.90 27.43
CA ALA A 308 -19.77 -42.80 26.90
C ALA A 308 -18.93 -42.02 27.91
N ILE A 309 -17.94 -42.68 28.50
CA ILE A 309 -17.04 -42.09 29.51
C ILE A 309 -15.60 -42.21 29.03
N GLN A 310 -14.68 -41.50 29.68
CA GLN A 310 -13.24 -41.62 29.41
C GLN A 310 -12.51 -42.12 30.64
N ASP A 311 -11.52 -43.00 30.44
CA ASP A 311 -10.60 -43.37 31.52
C ASP A 311 -9.50 -42.31 31.72
N ARG A 312 -8.65 -42.51 32.74
CA ARG A 312 -7.50 -41.62 33.04
C ARG A 312 -6.46 -41.50 31.92
N ARG A 313 -6.55 -42.33 30.88
CA ARG A 313 -5.67 -42.34 29.70
C ARG A 313 -6.40 -41.81 28.46
N GLU A 314 -7.56 -41.17 28.65
CA GLU A 314 -8.42 -40.64 27.59
C GLU A 314 -8.97 -41.70 26.63
N ARG A 315 -8.98 -42.99 27.04
CA ARG A 315 -9.64 -44.04 26.26
C ARG A 315 -11.14 -43.97 26.44
N ASN A 316 -11.89 -44.04 25.34
CA ASN A 316 -13.34 -43.95 25.37
C ASN A 316 -13.94 -45.31 25.73
N ILE A 317 -14.74 -45.32 26.79
CA ILE A 317 -15.39 -46.51 27.31
C ILE A 317 -16.90 -46.36 27.13
N LEU A 318 -17.53 -47.39 26.58
CA LEU A 318 -18.99 -47.47 26.53
C LEU A 318 -19.49 -48.25 27.74
N SER A 319 -19.96 -47.54 28.76
CA SER A 319 -20.56 -48.14 29.96
C SER A 319 -22.02 -48.50 29.71
N VAL A 320 -22.29 -49.74 29.29
CA VAL A 320 -23.63 -50.27 29.02
C VAL A 320 -24.32 -50.67 30.34
N ARG A 321 -25.47 -50.04 30.59
CA ARG A 321 -26.36 -50.28 31.73
C ARG A 321 -27.42 -51.33 31.46
N ASP A 322 -27.88 -51.40 30.22
CA ASP A 322 -28.84 -52.41 29.79
C ASP A 322 -28.83 -52.54 28.26
N GLN A 323 -29.19 -53.69 27.74
CA GLN A 323 -29.36 -53.92 26.30
C GLN A 323 -30.41 -55.00 26.06
N ASN A 324 -31.38 -54.73 25.18
CA ASN A 324 -32.49 -55.63 24.96
C ASN A 324 -32.83 -55.76 23.48
N THR A 325 -33.30 -56.95 23.10
CA THR A 325 -34.07 -57.18 21.88
C THR A 325 -35.43 -57.69 22.31
N PHE A 326 -36.39 -56.77 22.41
CA PHE A 326 -37.71 -57.02 23.00
C PHE A 326 -38.52 -57.96 22.13
N ASP A 327 -38.55 -57.67 20.84
CA ASP A 327 -39.26 -58.46 19.85
C ASP A 327 -38.57 -59.83 19.62
N PRO A 328 -39.25 -60.95 19.94
CA PRO A 328 -38.71 -62.29 19.71
C PRO A 328 -38.36 -62.57 18.24
N GLU A 329 -39.07 -61.96 17.28
CA GLU A 329 -38.82 -62.15 15.85
C GLU A 329 -37.47 -61.57 15.42
N LEU A 330 -36.93 -60.60 16.15
CA LEU A 330 -35.66 -59.95 15.82
C LEU A 330 -34.45 -60.62 16.49
N ARG A 331 -34.68 -61.59 17.39
CA ARG A 331 -33.62 -62.31 18.10
C ARG A 331 -32.87 -63.26 17.17
N GLN A 332 -31.65 -63.64 17.57
CA GLN A 332 -30.77 -64.58 16.84
C GLN A 332 -30.40 -64.16 15.41
N LYS A 333 -30.53 -62.87 15.08
CA LYS A 333 -30.24 -62.29 13.77
C LYS A 333 -29.10 -61.26 13.79
N ARG A 334 -28.26 -61.22 14.83
CA ARG A 334 -27.12 -60.28 14.98
C ARG A 334 -27.51 -58.79 15.08
N LEU A 335 -28.78 -58.46 15.34
CA LEU A 335 -29.26 -57.08 15.45
C LEU A 335 -28.44 -56.24 16.44
N MET A 336 -28.25 -56.75 17.65
CA MET A 336 -27.49 -56.05 18.70
C MET A 336 -26.01 -55.86 18.32
N THR A 337 -25.44 -56.75 17.49
CA THR A 337 -24.08 -56.58 16.95
C THR A 337 -23.99 -55.36 16.03
N LEU A 338 -25.01 -55.07 15.21
CA LEU A 338 -25.03 -53.87 14.36
C LEU A 338 -25.17 -52.59 15.19
N ILE A 339 -26.01 -52.61 16.23
CA ILE A 339 -26.16 -51.48 17.15
C ILE A 339 -24.82 -51.21 17.86
N GLN A 340 -24.18 -52.27 18.38
CA GLN A 340 -22.90 -52.16 19.08
C GLN A 340 -21.77 -51.68 18.17
N LEU A 341 -21.68 -52.18 16.93
CA LEU A 341 -20.72 -51.71 15.92
C LEU A 341 -20.89 -50.21 15.66
N TRP A 342 -22.13 -49.74 15.51
CA TRP A 342 -22.40 -48.34 15.28
C TRP A 342 -22.02 -47.48 16.50
N LEU A 343 -22.34 -47.92 17.72
CA LEU A 343 -21.95 -47.22 18.95
C LEU A 343 -20.42 -47.12 19.09
N ILE A 344 -19.70 -48.20 18.79
CA ILE A 344 -18.24 -48.23 18.80
C ILE A 344 -17.69 -47.19 17.82
N HIS A 345 -18.20 -47.17 16.59
CA HIS A 345 -17.76 -46.21 15.57
C HIS A 345 -18.10 -44.76 15.95
N ARG A 346 -19.33 -44.56 16.44
CA ARG A 346 -19.91 -43.26 16.76
C ARG A 346 -19.15 -42.51 17.86
N TYR A 347 -18.72 -43.25 18.89
CA TYR A 347 -18.05 -42.70 20.07
C TYR A 347 -16.56 -43.06 20.14
N ARG A 348 -16.01 -43.67 19.08
CA ARG A 348 -14.62 -44.14 19.01
C ARG A 348 -14.21 -44.94 20.25
N ILE A 349 -15.02 -45.93 20.57
CA ILE A 349 -14.91 -46.73 21.80
C ILE A 349 -13.73 -47.69 21.71
N ASP A 350 -12.91 -47.70 22.76
CA ASP A 350 -11.79 -48.62 22.95
C ASP A 350 -12.22 -49.89 23.70
N SER A 351 -13.13 -49.76 24.68
CA SER A 351 -13.69 -50.90 25.41
C SER A 351 -15.15 -50.69 25.81
N VAL A 352 -15.91 -51.78 25.94
CA VAL A 352 -17.32 -51.77 26.33
C VAL A 352 -17.47 -52.47 27.67
N HIS A 353 -18.05 -51.78 28.65
CA HIS A 353 -18.20 -52.26 30.01
C HIS A 353 -19.68 -52.49 30.31
N TYR A 354 -20.07 -53.73 30.59
CA TYR A 354 -21.44 -54.09 30.97
C TYR A 354 -21.50 -54.19 32.50
N VAL A 355 -22.12 -53.18 33.12
CA VAL A 355 -22.06 -52.97 34.58
C VAL A 355 -23.17 -53.70 35.37
N THR A 356 -24.07 -54.38 34.67
CA THR A 356 -25.19 -55.19 35.19
C THR A 356 -25.21 -56.53 34.44
N PRO A 357 -24.31 -57.47 34.77
CA PRO A 357 -24.23 -58.72 34.03
C PRO A 357 -25.45 -59.59 34.31
N THR A 358 -26.30 -59.72 33.31
CA THR A 358 -27.27 -60.81 33.21
C THR A 358 -26.64 -61.95 32.41
N ASP A 359 -27.20 -63.16 32.50
CA ASP A 359 -26.79 -64.28 31.64
C ASP A 359 -26.97 -63.92 30.14
N ASP A 360 -27.93 -63.06 29.83
CA ASP A 360 -28.15 -62.52 28.50
C ASP A 360 -26.98 -61.62 28.05
N ASN A 361 -26.46 -60.74 28.91
CA ASN A 361 -25.28 -59.94 28.61
C ASN A 361 -24.03 -60.80 28.38
N ARG A 362 -23.85 -61.88 29.16
CA ARG A 362 -22.74 -62.84 28.97
C ARG A 362 -22.85 -63.55 27.62
N ARG A 363 -24.03 -64.06 27.27
CA ARG A 363 -24.27 -64.71 25.97
C ARG A 363 -24.08 -63.74 24.80
N GLN A 364 -24.59 -62.52 24.94
CA GLN A 364 -24.57 -61.52 23.88
C GLN A 364 -23.14 -61.01 23.62
N THR A 365 -22.35 -60.76 24.66
CA THR A 365 -20.94 -60.35 24.52
C THR A 365 -20.06 -61.47 23.96
N ALA A 366 -20.26 -62.71 24.40
CA ALA A 366 -19.59 -63.87 23.80
C ALA A 366 -19.89 -64.01 22.31
N LYS A 367 -21.17 -63.83 21.90
CA LYS A 367 -21.53 -63.82 20.47
C LYS A 367 -20.92 -62.67 19.70
N MET A 368 -20.82 -61.47 20.29
CA MET A 368 -20.16 -60.34 19.64
C MET A 368 -18.64 -60.54 19.51
N LYS A 369 -18.00 -61.27 20.44
CA LYS A 369 -16.61 -61.75 20.31
C LYS A 369 -16.46 -62.73 19.15
N GLU A 370 -17.36 -63.71 19.01
CA GLU A 370 -17.39 -64.63 17.85
C GLU A 370 -17.58 -63.87 16.51
N HIS A 371 -18.36 -62.79 16.51
CA HIS A 371 -18.53 -61.92 15.34
C HIS A 371 -17.32 -61.01 15.05
N GLY A 372 -16.32 -61.00 15.95
CA GLY A 372 -15.08 -60.26 15.82
C GLY A 372 -15.13 -58.80 16.29
N LEU A 373 -16.22 -58.34 16.92
CA LEU A 373 -16.30 -56.96 17.44
C LEU A 373 -15.32 -56.73 18.60
N PHE A 374 -15.04 -57.79 19.37
CA PHE A 374 -14.16 -57.74 20.52
C PHE A 374 -12.97 -58.69 20.34
N THR A 375 -11.78 -58.25 20.74
CA THR A 375 -10.60 -59.12 20.84
C THR A 375 -10.72 -60.03 22.05
N ASP A 376 -11.17 -59.46 23.17
CA ASP A 376 -11.37 -60.20 24.40
C ASP A 376 -12.63 -59.77 25.15
N VAL A 377 -13.17 -60.69 25.95
CA VAL A 377 -14.37 -60.49 26.79
C VAL A 377 -14.14 -61.23 28.10
N ASN A 378 -13.94 -60.47 29.18
CA ASN A 378 -13.63 -61.00 30.51
C ASN A 378 -14.65 -60.51 31.53
N THR A 379 -14.90 -61.31 32.57
CA THR A 379 -15.65 -60.85 33.75
C THR A 379 -14.65 -60.45 34.83
N GLU A 380 -14.62 -59.17 35.16
CA GLU A 380 -13.71 -58.61 36.15
C GLU A 380 -14.33 -58.52 37.55
N VAL A 381 -13.49 -58.15 38.53
CA VAL A 381 -13.89 -57.92 39.92
C VAL A 381 -15.00 -56.87 39.97
N GLY A 382 -16.06 -57.16 40.73
CA GLY A 382 -17.28 -56.35 40.75
C GLY A 382 -18.38 -56.86 39.83
N GLN A 383 -18.20 -58.03 39.20
CA GLN A 383 -19.17 -58.61 38.25
C GLN A 383 -19.43 -57.62 37.11
N ILE A 384 -18.39 -57.15 36.43
CA ILE A 384 -18.51 -56.29 35.24
C ILE A 384 -17.91 -57.06 34.07
N ILE A 385 -18.63 -57.11 32.94
CA ILE A 385 -18.07 -57.70 31.72
C ILE A 385 -17.32 -56.60 30.98
N VAL A 386 -16.02 -56.78 30.78
CA VAL A 386 -15.15 -55.87 30.03
C VAL A 386 -14.84 -56.51 28.68
N ALA A 387 -15.19 -55.80 27.61
CA ALA A 387 -15.01 -56.25 26.24
C ALA A 387 -14.12 -55.27 25.47
N ASP A 388 -12.93 -55.68 25.08
CA ASP A 388 -11.96 -54.85 24.37
C ASP A 388 -12.27 -54.84 22.87
N VAL A 389 -12.36 -53.64 22.28
CA VAL A 389 -12.74 -53.48 20.88
C VAL A 389 -11.64 -53.94 19.94
N ASN A 390 -12.02 -54.73 18.93
CA ASN A 390 -11.11 -55.16 17.87
C ASN A 390 -11.02 -54.10 16.76
N ALA A 391 -10.20 -53.07 16.97
CA ALA A 391 -10.09 -51.94 16.05
C ALA A 391 -9.83 -52.33 14.57
N PRO A 392 -8.93 -53.28 14.24
CA PRO A 392 -8.77 -53.76 12.87
C PRO A 392 -10.06 -54.32 12.25
N ARG A 393 -10.81 -55.14 13.00
CA ARG A 393 -12.07 -55.73 12.52
C ARG A 393 -13.17 -54.68 12.40
N ILE A 394 -13.22 -53.70 13.30
CA ILE A 394 -14.15 -52.57 13.17
C ILE A 394 -13.85 -51.78 11.90
N ALA A 395 -12.58 -51.48 11.60
CA ALA A 395 -12.20 -50.78 10.38
C ALA A 395 -12.61 -51.55 9.11
N GLU A 396 -12.45 -52.88 9.12
CA GLU A 396 -12.90 -53.76 8.02
C GLU A 396 -14.43 -53.71 7.83
N LEU A 397 -15.20 -53.81 8.92
CA LEU A 397 -16.67 -53.74 8.89
C LEU A 397 -17.19 -52.36 8.46
N LEU A 398 -16.40 -51.29 8.67
CA LEU A 398 -16.73 -49.92 8.28
C LEU A 398 -16.20 -49.53 6.89
N ALA A 399 -15.58 -50.45 6.15
CA ALA A 399 -15.07 -50.19 4.82
C ALA A 399 -16.19 -49.65 3.91
N PRO A 400 -15.93 -48.62 3.07
CA PRO A 400 -16.97 -47.98 2.25
C PRO A 400 -17.68 -48.92 1.28
N ASP A 401 -17.03 -50.02 0.88
CA ASP A 401 -17.58 -51.06 0.00
C ASP A 401 -18.66 -51.92 0.66
N ARG A 402 -18.81 -51.84 2.00
CA ARG A 402 -19.74 -52.61 2.84
C ARG A 402 -19.64 -54.13 2.66
N ALA A 403 -18.54 -54.65 2.10
CA ALA A 403 -18.42 -56.06 1.77
C ALA A 403 -18.42 -56.94 3.02
N ALA A 404 -17.60 -56.57 4.02
CA ALA A 404 -17.49 -57.29 5.29
C ALA A 404 -18.76 -57.14 6.14
N LEU A 405 -19.37 -55.95 6.16
CA LEU A 405 -20.66 -55.71 6.83
C LEU A 405 -21.78 -56.57 6.24
N GLY A 406 -21.85 -56.67 4.91
CA GLY A 406 -22.81 -57.52 4.22
C GLY A 406 -22.67 -59.00 4.59
N ARG A 407 -21.43 -59.52 4.60
CA ARG A 407 -21.14 -60.90 5.06
C ARG A 407 -21.58 -61.11 6.52
N LEU A 408 -21.30 -60.14 7.38
CA LEU A 408 -21.74 -60.16 8.78
C LEU A 408 -23.27 -60.23 8.90
N ILE A 409 -24.02 -59.47 8.10
CA ILE A 409 -25.49 -59.50 8.11
C ILE A 409 -26.01 -60.85 7.61
N ARG A 410 -25.45 -61.38 6.52
CA ARG A 410 -25.91 -62.63 5.88
C ARG A 410 -25.45 -63.92 6.57
N LYS A 411 -24.66 -63.81 7.65
CA LYS A 411 -24.03 -64.95 8.34
C LYS A 411 -23.06 -65.75 7.46
N GLU A 412 -22.47 -65.09 6.47
CA GLU A 412 -21.40 -65.63 5.64
C GLU A 412 -20.07 -65.45 6.39
N GLY A 413 -19.37 -66.56 6.67
CA GLY A 413 -18.09 -66.58 7.36
C GLY A 413 -16.95 -66.05 6.51
#